data_AF-A0A4R3LHL8-F1
#
_entry.id   AF-A0A4R3LHL8-F1
#
_cell.length_a   1.000
_cell.length_b   1.000
_cell.length_c   1.000
_cell.angle_alpha   90.00
_cell.angle_beta   90.00
_cell.angle_gamma   90.00
#
_symmetry.space_group_name_H-M   'P 1'
#
loop_
_entity.id
_entity.type
_entity.pdbx_description
1 polymer ?
#
loop_
_entity_poly.entity_id
_entity_poly.type
_entity_poly.pdbx_seq_one_letter_code
_entity_poly.pdbx_strand_id
1 'polypeptide(L)'
;MWTLRRAMGQRLSLLAIWLLCQVAAAVASAWMLLAIVTGSRRAWTLAVSYDQLANAAFGGHEDETISSRAGRAQRQGKRWACVLCRLLDRFDPNHCEKSIELDRGKAMR
;
A
#
# COMPACT_ATOMS: atom_id res chain seq x y z
N MET A 1 -9.07 33.46 -18.50
CA MET A 1 -7.65 33.15 -18.85
C MET A 1 -6.78 32.78 -17.64
N TRP A 2 -6.87 33.48 -16.51
CA TRP A 2 -6.06 33.20 -15.31
C TRP A 2 -6.33 31.83 -14.66
N THR A 3 -7.59 31.41 -14.58
CA THR A 3 -8.02 30.10 -14.06
C THR A 3 -7.52 28.93 -14.89
N LEU A 4 -7.60 29.05 -16.23
CA LEU A 4 -7.07 28.07 -17.19
C LEU A 4 -5.55 27.89 -17.05
N ARG A 5 -4.78 28.99 -16.98
CA ARG A 5 -3.32 28.91 -16.79
C ARG A 5 -2.94 28.25 -15.46
N ARG A 6 -3.66 28.54 -14.38
CA ARG A 6 -3.43 27.91 -13.06
C ARG A 6 -3.76 26.42 -13.07
N ALA A 7 -4.87 26.02 -13.69
CA ALA A 7 -5.26 24.62 -13.82
C ALA A 7 -4.28 23.84 -14.72
N MET A 8 -3.81 24.44 -15.81
CA MET A 8 -2.77 23.85 -16.66
C MET A 8 -1.45 23.68 -15.92
N GLY A 9 -1.02 24.68 -15.14
CA GLY A 9 0.16 24.59 -14.28
C GLY A 9 0.06 23.46 -13.25
N GLN A 10 -1.09 23.33 -12.57
CA GLN A 10 -1.34 22.25 -11.62
C GLN A 10 -1.27 20.86 -12.27
N ARG A 11 -1.88 20.69 -13.45
CA ARG A 11 -1.83 19.41 -14.19
C ARG A 11 -0.42 19.06 -14.63
N LEU A 12 0.37 20.04 -15.09
CA LEU A 12 1.78 19.83 -15.45
C LEU A 12 2.61 19.42 -14.23
N SER A 13 2.41 20.06 -13.07
CA SER A 13 3.07 19.66 -11.83
C SER A 13 2.71 18.22 -11.43
N LEU A 14 1.44 17.83 -11.54
CA LEU A 14 1.01 16.46 -11.25
C LEU A 14 1.62 15.44 -12.23
N LEU A 15 1.73 15.79 -13.52
CA LEU A 15 2.41 14.94 -14.50
C LEU A 15 3.90 14.78 -14.18
N ALA A 16 4.57 15.85 -13.75
CA ALA A 16 5.96 15.79 -13.33
C ALA A 16 6.15 14.92 -12.07
N ILE A 17 5.28 15.08 -11.06
CA ILE A 17 5.28 14.22 -9.86
C ILE A 17 5.02 12.77 -10.24
N TRP A 18 4.05 12.52 -11.11
CA TRP A 18 3.76 11.16 -11.59
C TRP A 18 4.98 10.53 -12.26
N LEU A 19 5.68 11.25 -13.15
CA LEU A 19 6.92 10.75 -13.77
C LEU A 19 7.98 10.40 -12.72
N LEU A 20 8.16 11.24 -11.70
CA LEU A 20 9.07 10.96 -10.60
C LEU A 20 8.65 9.71 -9.81
N CYS A 21 7.35 9.52 -9.57
CA CYS A 21 6.82 8.30 -8.95
C CYS A 21 7.11 7.05 -9.80
N GLN A 22 6.99 7.14 -11.13
CA GLN A 22 7.32 6.01 -12.01
C GLN A 22 8.82 5.65 -11.94
N VAL A 23 9.70 6.65 -11.91
CA VAL A 23 11.14 6.42 -11.72
C VAL A 23 11.41 5.78 -10.35
N ALA A 24 10.81 6.30 -9.29
CA ALA A 24 10.93 5.74 -7.95
C ALA A 24 10.44 4.28 -7.87
N ALA A 25 9.31 3.97 -8.52
CA ALA A 25 8.77 2.61 -8.59
C ALA A 25 9.70 1.64 -9.34
N ALA A 26 10.34 2.08 -10.42
CA ALA A 26 11.31 1.25 -11.14
C ALA A 26 12.55 0.95 -10.28
N VAL A 27 13.08 1.97 -9.59
CA VAL A 27 14.21 1.81 -8.65
C VAL A 27 13.83 0.87 -7.49
N ALA A 28 12.67 1.08 -6.88
CA ALA A 28 12.18 0.24 -5.79
C ALA A 28 12.00 -1.22 -6.23
N SER A 29 11.49 -1.47 -7.43
CA SER A 29 11.34 -2.82 -8.00
C SER A 29 12.69 -3.50 -8.20
N ALA A 30 13.67 -2.80 -8.78
CA ALA A 30 15.02 -3.33 -8.96
C ALA A 30 15.68 -3.65 -7.61
N TRP A 31 15.52 -2.77 -6.63
CA TRP A 31 16.06 -2.96 -5.29
C TRP A 31 15.38 -4.09 -4.53
N MET A 32 14.07 -4.27 -4.72
CA MET A 32 13.32 -5.39 -4.17
C MET A 32 13.82 -6.72 -4.74
N LEU A 33 14.05 -6.80 -6.05
CA LEU A 33 14.61 -7.99 -6.68
C LEU A 33 15.99 -8.33 -6.12
N LEU A 34 16.88 -7.34 -5.99
CA LEU A 34 18.18 -7.54 -5.37
C LEU A 34 18.07 -7.99 -3.90
N ALA A 35 17.14 -7.39 -3.14
CA ALA A 35 16.88 -7.77 -1.76
C ALA A 35 16.35 -9.22 -1.64
N ILE A 36 15.53 -9.68 -2.59
CA ILE A 36 15.05 -11.06 -2.65
C ILE A 36 16.23 -12.01 -2.88
N VAL A 37 17.07 -11.73 -3.89
CA VAL A 37 18.22 -12.59 -4.24
C VAL A 37 19.25 -12.65 -3.11
N THR A 38 19.43 -11.56 -2.38
CA THR A 38 20.38 -11.48 -1.26
C THR A 38 19.81 -11.96 0.08
N GLY A 39 18.52 -12.34 0.14
CA GLY A 39 17.87 -12.75 1.39
C GLY A 39 17.67 -11.63 2.41
N SER A 40 17.67 -10.37 1.97
CA SER A 40 17.53 -9.20 2.85
C SER A 40 16.09 -9.00 3.33
N ARG A 41 15.91 -8.65 4.61
CA ARG A 41 14.60 -8.25 5.17
C ARG A 41 13.94 -7.09 4.41
N ARG A 42 14.73 -6.30 3.68
CA ARG A 42 14.24 -5.18 2.88
C ARG A 42 13.24 -5.61 1.80
N ALA A 43 13.33 -6.83 1.29
CA ALA A 43 12.35 -7.37 0.35
C ALA A 43 10.94 -7.33 0.95
N TRP A 44 10.80 -7.71 2.22
CA TRP A 44 9.53 -7.67 2.93
C TRP A 44 9.05 -6.24 3.19
N THR A 45 9.95 -5.34 3.61
CA THR A 45 9.62 -3.92 3.79
C THR A 45 9.06 -3.31 2.51
N LEU A 46 9.70 -3.58 1.36
CA LEU A 46 9.22 -3.08 0.07
C LEU A 46 7.88 -3.69 -0.32
N ALA A 47 7.66 -5.00 -0.09
CA ALA A 47 6.36 -5.63 -0.32
C ALA A 47 5.23 -4.95 0.48
N VAL A 48 5.46 -4.64 1.76
CA VAL A 48 4.48 -3.91 2.59
C VAL A 48 4.22 -2.51 2.04
N SER A 49 5.26 -1.78 1.62
CA SER A 49 5.09 -0.45 1.02
C SER A 49 4.31 -0.48 -0.29
N TYR A 50 4.49 -1.52 -1.12
CA TYR A 50 3.69 -1.71 -2.33
C TYR A 50 2.21 -2.02 -2.03
N ASP A 51 1.94 -2.78 -0.96
CA ASP A 51 0.57 -3.02 -0.51
C ASP A 51 -0.11 -1.72 -0.01
N GLN A 52 0.60 -0.88 0.75
CA GLN A 52 0.11 0.43 1.17
C GLN A 52 -0.16 1.36 -0.03
N LEU A 53 0.75 1.37 -1.02
CA LEU A 53 0.56 2.10 -2.27
C LEU A 53 -0.70 1.63 -3.00
N ALA A 54 -0.90 0.31 -3.11
CA ALA A 54 -2.09 -0.26 -3.74
C ALA A 54 -3.36 0.11 -2.95
N ASN A 55 -3.32 0.05 -1.61
CA ASN A 55 -4.44 0.47 -0.78
C ASN A 55 -4.82 1.93 -1.03
N ALA A 56 -3.84 2.83 -1.04
CA ALA A 56 -4.02 4.25 -1.35
C ALA A 56 -4.63 4.46 -2.74
N ALA A 57 -4.15 3.73 -3.75
CA ALA A 57 -4.68 3.77 -5.11
C ALA A 57 -6.17 3.35 -5.18
N PHE A 58 -6.61 2.43 -4.32
CA PHE A 58 -8.00 2.00 -4.18
C PHE A 58 -8.79 2.79 -3.11
N GLY A 59 -8.34 4.00 -2.77
CA GLY A 59 -9.04 4.92 -1.86
C GLY A 59 -8.99 4.52 -0.38
N GLY A 60 -7.98 3.74 0.02
CA GLY A 60 -7.62 3.53 1.42
C GLY A 60 -6.64 4.58 1.93
N HIS A 61 -6.31 4.54 3.22
CA HIS A 61 -5.32 5.43 3.82
C HIS A 61 -3.90 5.04 3.35
N GLU A 62 -3.04 6.03 3.11
CA GLU A 62 -1.67 5.85 2.57
C GLU A 62 -0.73 5.05 3.48
N ASP A 63 -1.06 5.00 4.77
CA ASP A 63 -0.31 4.32 5.82
C ASP A 63 -0.90 2.95 6.17
N GLU A 64 -1.94 2.53 5.46
CA GLU A 64 -2.68 1.31 5.76
C GLU A 64 -2.49 0.24 4.68
N THR A 65 -2.34 -1.02 5.11
CA THR A 65 -2.36 -2.21 4.24
C THR A 65 -3.77 -2.60 3.78
N ILE A 66 -3.89 -3.27 2.63
CA ILE A 66 -5.18 -3.76 2.13
C ILE A 66 -5.78 -4.77 3.12
N SER A 67 -4.96 -5.62 3.73
CA SER A 67 -5.40 -6.62 4.71
C SER A 67 -5.96 -5.98 5.98
N SER A 68 -5.35 -4.90 6.49
CA SER A 68 -5.90 -4.10 7.61
C SER A 68 -7.28 -3.53 7.28
N ARG A 69 -7.40 -2.89 6.11
CA ARG A 69 -8.66 -2.31 5.63
C ARG A 69 -9.73 -3.39 5.47
N ALA A 70 -9.33 -4.55 4.95
CA ALA A 70 -10.20 -5.71 4.80
C ALA A 70 -10.65 -6.24 6.16
N GLY A 71 -9.79 -6.35 7.17
CA GLY A 71 -10.18 -6.75 8.52
C GLY A 71 -11.28 -5.85 9.09
N ARG A 72 -11.12 -4.52 9.01
CA ARG A 72 -12.18 -3.59 9.46
C ARG A 72 -13.48 -3.73 8.66
N ALA A 73 -13.37 -3.92 7.35
CA ALA A 73 -14.51 -4.12 6.47
C ALA A 73 -15.21 -5.47 6.71
N GLN A 74 -14.48 -6.50 7.09
CA GLN A 74 -14.98 -7.82 7.46
C GLN A 74 -15.79 -7.72 8.77
N ARG A 75 -15.33 -6.96 9.77
CA ARG A 75 -16.11 -6.66 10.99
C ARG A 75 -17.45 -5.96 10.69
N GLN A 76 -17.52 -5.20 9.59
CA GLN A 76 -18.74 -4.57 9.09
C GLN A 76 -19.59 -5.48 8.19
N GLY A 77 -19.17 -6.75 7.99
CA GLY A 77 -19.90 -7.71 7.15
C GLY A 77 -19.76 -7.48 5.64
N LYS A 78 -18.77 -6.71 5.17
CA LYS A 78 -18.59 -6.45 3.74
C LYS A 78 -18.10 -7.72 3.02
N ARG A 79 -18.87 -8.15 2.01
CA ARG A 79 -18.63 -9.42 1.28
C ARG A 79 -17.23 -9.53 0.68
N TRP A 80 -16.75 -8.47 0.02
CA TRP A 80 -15.41 -8.46 -0.61
C TRP A 80 -14.31 -8.71 0.43
N ALA A 81 -14.46 -8.14 1.63
CA ALA A 81 -13.51 -8.27 2.72
C ALA A 81 -13.55 -9.68 3.31
N CYS A 82 -14.73 -10.27 3.49
CA CYS A 82 -14.83 -11.66 3.93
C CYS A 82 -14.16 -12.64 2.97
N VAL A 83 -14.29 -12.42 1.65
CA VAL A 83 -13.63 -13.26 0.63
C VAL A 83 -12.11 -13.10 0.70
N LEU A 84 -11.62 -11.86 0.73
CA LEU A 84 -10.20 -11.58 0.81
C LEU A 84 -9.59 -12.13 2.10
N CYS A 85 -10.22 -11.90 3.25
CA CYS A 85 -9.70 -12.38 4.53
C CYS A 85 -9.71 -13.90 4.63
N ARG A 86 -10.73 -14.59 4.11
CA ARG A 86 -10.72 -16.06 4.03
C ARG A 86 -9.60 -16.60 3.16
N LEU A 87 -9.26 -15.90 2.07
CA LEU A 87 -8.13 -16.28 1.23
C LEU A 87 -6.80 -16.10 1.98
N LEU A 88 -6.62 -14.97 2.65
CA LEU A 88 -5.40 -14.66 3.41
C LEU A 88 -5.24 -15.55 4.64
N ASP A 89 -6.33 -15.94 5.30
CA ASP A 89 -6.34 -16.88 6.43
C ASP A 89 -5.77 -18.26 6.08
N ARG A 90 -5.76 -18.63 4.79
CA ARG A 90 -5.13 -19.87 4.31
C ARG A 90 -3.61 -19.82 4.38
N PHE A 91 -3.02 -18.64 4.32
CA PHE A 91 -1.57 -18.44 4.37
C PHE A 91 -1.10 -18.10 5.79
N ASP A 92 -1.88 -17.31 6.53
CA ASP A 92 -1.63 -16.95 7.92
C ASP A 92 -2.97 -16.91 8.68
N PRO A 93 -3.24 -17.81 9.63
CA PRO A 93 -4.53 -17.84 10.31
C PRO A 93 -4.88 -16.51 11.00
N ASN A 94 -6.09 -16.00 10.78
CA ASN A 94 -6.56 -14.69 11.26
C ASN A 94 -5.72 -13.51 10.75
N HIS A 95 -5.22 -13.60 9.51
CA HIS A 95 -4.30 -12.62 8.93
C HIS A 95 -4.88 -11.20 8.94
N CYS A 96 -6.10 -11.03 8.44
CA CYS A 96 -6.75 -9.72 8.37
C CYS A 96 -6.95 -9.10 9.75
N GLU A 97 -7.40 -9.90 10.72
CA GLU A 97 -7.68 -9.44 12.07
C GLU A 97 -6.40 -8.98 12.78
N LYS A 98 -5.30 -9.74 12.64
CA LYS A 98 -3.96 -9.34 13.11
C LYS A 98 -3.42 -8.09 12.42
N SER A 99 -3.82 -7.88 11.17
CA SER A 99 -3.35 -6.76 10.35
C SER A 99 -4.08 -5.45 10.66
N ILE A 100 -5.22 -5.48 11.36
CA ILE A 100 -5.90 -4.24 11.77
C ILE A 100 -4.95 -3.49 12.71
N GLU A 101 -4.41 -2.36 12.24
CA GLU A 101 -3.56 -1.49 13.08
C GLU A 101 -4.39 -0.97 14.27
N LEU A 102 -4.09 -1.47 15.48
CA LEU A 102 -4.48 -0.87 16.75
C LEU A 102 -3.33 0.05 17.17
N ASP A 103 -3.36 1.31 16.74
CA ASP A 103 -2.46 2.39 17.14
C ASP A 103 -0.94 2.07 17.11
N ARG A 104 -0.25 2.53 16.05
CA ARG A 104 1.22 2.46 15.94
C ARG A 104 1.91 3.06 17.17
N GLY A 105 2.36 2.20 18.08
CA GLY A 105 3.07 2.64 19.30
C GLY A 105 3.83 1.55 20.05
N LYS A 106 4.12 0.38 19.46
CA LYS A 106 4.94 -0.65 20.12
C LYS A 106 5.96 -1.29 19.18
N ALA A 107 7.18 -0.77 19.30
CA ALA A 107 8.47 -1.45 19.23
C ALA A 107 8.68 -2.45 18.09
N MET A 108 9.32 -1.98 17.02
CA MET A 108 10.37 -2.78 16.37
C MET A 108 11.55 -2.84 17.35
N ARG A 109 11.58 -3.87 18.20
CA ARG A 109 12.79 -4.33 18.92
C ARG A 109 13.53 -5.33 18.04
#